data_AF-A0A2R6BLD4-F1
#
_entry.id   AF-A0A2R6BLD4-F1
#
_cell.length_a   1.000
_cell.length_b   1.000
_cell.length_c   1.000
_cell.angle_alpha   90.00
_cell.angle_beta   90.00
_cell.angle_gamma   90.00
#
_symmetry.space_group_name_H-M   'P 1'
#
loop_
_entity.id
_entity.type
_entity.pdbx_description
1 polymer ?
#
loop_
_entity_poly.entity_id
_entity_poly.type
_entity_poly.pdbx_seq_one_letter_code
_entity_poly.pdbx_strand_id
1 'polypeptide(L)'
;MSSTTPSLESHVQSILQNALNQTVSFVNWFLYSILKALLQILQPVALMVLLIGTILWATGLERRTGKRLVIGALIIWFISLIF
;
A
#
# COMPACT_ATOMS: atom_id res chain seq x y z
N MET A 1 43.40 -26.88 -25.36
CA MET A 1 42.08 -27.25 -24.80
C MET A 1 42.21 -27.20 -23.28
N SER A 2 41.50 -26.41 -22.47
CA SER A 2 40.36 -25.51 -22.62
C SER A 2 40.52 -24.36 -21.61
N SER A 3 40.46 -23.10 -22.05
CA SER A 3 40.60 -21.91 -21.19
C SER A 3 39.37 -20.98 -21.25
N THR A 4 38.22 -21.50 -21.65
CA THR A 4 36.97 -20.74 -21.86
C THR A 4 36.02 -20.70 -20.67
N THR A 5 36.39 -21.25 -19.51
CA THR A 5 35.47 -21.44 -18.38
C THR A 5 35.24 -20.25 -17.43
N PRO A 6 36.22 -19.40 -17.05
CA PRO A 6 36.00 -18.41 -15.98
C PRO A 6 35.14 -17.20 -16.41
N SER A 7 35.12 -16.86 -17.70
CA SER A 7 34.31 -15.75 -18.24
C SER A 7 32.83 -16.11 -18.43
N LEU A 8 32.54 -17.41 -18.60
CA LEU A 8 31.18 -17.92 -18.82
C LEU A 8 30.43 -18.04 -17.49
N GLU A 9 31.08 -18.56 -16.44
CA GLU A 9 30.50 -18.68 -15.10
C GLU A 9 30.17 -17.31 -14.49
N SER A 10 31.05 -16.33 -14.67
CA SER A 10 30.82 -14.94 -14.23
C SER A 10 29.70 -14.23 -15.00
N HIS A 11 29.53 -14.53 -16.30
CA HIS A 11 28.37 -14.06 -17.08
C HIS A 11 27.06 -14.74 -16.64
N VAL A 12 27.09 -16.03 -16.34
CA VAL A 12 25.89 -16.75 -15.88
C VAL A 12 25.48 -16.26 -14.48
N GLN A 13 26.43 -15.99 -13.58
CA GLN A 13 26.16 -15.40 -12.27
C GLN A 13 25.60 -13.98 -12.36
N SER A 14 26.11 -13.14 -13.28
CA SER A 14 25.61 -11.78 -13.45
C SER A 14 24.17 -11.77 -14.00
N ILE A 15 23.85 -12.67 -14.95
CA ILE A 15 22.48 -12.86 -15.47
C ILE A 15 21.54 -13.32 -14.35
N LEU A 16 21.96 -14.29 -13.53
CA LEU A 16 21.16 -14.78 -12.40
C LEU A 16 20.93 -13.69 -11.34
N GLN A 17 21.95 -12.90 -10.99
CA GLN A 17 21.78 -11.77 -10.08
C GLN A 17 20.86 -10.70 -10.68
N ASN A 18 20.98 -10.40 -11.97
CA ASN A 18 20.09 -9.43 -12.61
C ASN A 18 18.64 -9.91 -12.63
N ALA A 19 18.42 -11.19 -12.91
CA ALA A 19 17.09 -11.81 -12.87
C ALA A 19 16.49 -11.78 -11.46
N LEU A 20 17.28 -12.08 -10.43
CA LEU A 20 16.85 -11.97 -9.03
C LEU A 20 16.52 -10.51 -8.66
N ASN A 21 17.37 -9.56 -9.03
CA ASN A 21 17.14 -8.14 -8.75
C ASN A 21 15.90 -7.60 -9.47
N GLN A 22 15.66 -8.01 -10.72
CA GLN A 22 14.44 -7.67 -11.44
C GLN A 22 13.20 -8.28 -10.79
N THR A 23 13.29 -9.52 -10.32
CA THR A 23 12.19 -10.18 -9.61
C THR A 23 11.87 -9.46 -8.30
N VAL A 24 12.87 -9.11 -7.51
CA VAL A 24 12.69 -8.35 -6.26
C VAL A 24 12.12 -6.97 -6.54
N SER A 25 12.61 -6.26 -7.57
CA SER A 25 12.05 -4.97 -8.00
C SER A 25 10.60 -5.08 -8.44
N PHE A 26 10.25 -6.13 -9.20
CA PHE A 26 8.89 -6.37 -9.65
C PHE A 26 7.96 -6.64 -8.46
N VAL A 27 8.38 -7.50 -7.52
CA VAL A 27 7.60 -7.79 -6.30
C VAL A 27 7.39 -6.53 -5.47
N ASN A 28 8.43 -5.72 -5.26
CA ASN A 28 8.29 -4.45 -4.56
C ASN A 28 7.35 -3.50 -5.29
N TRP A 29 7.51 -3.31 -6.60
CA TRP A 29 6.63 -2.46 -7.40
C TRP A 29 5.17 -2.94 -7.36
N PHE A 30 4.95 -4.24 -7.42
CA PHE A 30 3.63 -4.85 -7.34
C PHE A 30 2.99 -4.63 -5.97
N LEU A 31 3.73 -4.85 -4.87
CA LEU A 31 3.27 -4.58 -3.52
C LEU A 31 2.92 -3.10 -3.31
N TYR A 32 3.79 -2.19 -3.77
CA TYR A 32 3.52 -0.75 -3.72
C TYR A 32 2.28 -0.38 -4.54
N SER A 33 2.10 -0.98 -5.72
CA SER A 33 0.93 -0.71 -6.58
C SER A 33 -0.37 -1.18 -5.93
N ILE A 34 -0.37 -2.36 -5.30
CA ILE A 34 -1.53 -2.87 -4.57
C ILE A 34 -1.85 -1.99 -3.36
N LEU A 35 -0.84 -1.67 -2.54
CA LEU A 35 -1.01 -0.80 -1.37
C LEU A 35 -1.58 0.56 -1.78
N LYS A 36 -1.04 1.14 -2.86
CA LYS A 36 -1.54 2.41 -3.41
C LYS A 36 -2.98 2.31 -3.86
N ALA A 37 -3.34 1.27 -4.62
CA ALA A 37 -4.72 1.05 -5.07
C ALA A 37 -5.68 0.87 -3.88
N LEU A 38 -5.27 0.10 -2.87
CA LEU A 38 -6.06 -0.14 -1.67
C LEU A 38 -6.33 1.18 -0.92
N LEU A 39 -5.30 1.99 -0.72
CA LEU A 39 -5.42 3.30 -0.07
C LEU A 39 -6.27 4.28 -0.88
N GLN A 40 -6.15 4.25 -2.20
CA GLN A 40 -6.95 5.09 -3.09
C GLN A 40 -8.45 4.79 -2.99
N ILE A 41 -8.82 3.54 -2.69
CA ILE A 41 -10.21 3.14 -2.38
C ILE A 41 -10.58 3.46 -0.93
N LEU A 42 -9.63 3.39 -0.01
CA LEU A 42 -9.86 3.66 1.41
C LEU A 42 -10.17 5.15 1.68
N GLN A 43 -9.58 6.07 0.92
CA GLN A 43 -9.82 7.52 1.02
C GLN A 43 -11.31 7.93 0.87
N PRO A 44 -12.01 7.57 -0.22
CA PRO A 44 -13.42 7.92 -0.38
C PRO A 44 -14.29 7.23 0.68
N VAL A 45 -13.95 6.00 1.10
CA VAL A 45 -14.65 5.31 2.18
C VAL A 45 -14.49 6.07 3.50
N ALA A 46 -13.28 6.50 3.84
CA ALA A 46 -13.02 7.30 5.03
C ALA A 46 -13.80 8.61 5.03
N LEU A 47 -13.86 9.31 3.88
CA LEU A 47 -14.68 10.53 3.74
C LEU A 47 -16.17 10.26 3.97
N MET A 48 -16.71 9.18 3.42
CA MET A 48 -18.11 8.80 3.63
C MET A 48 -18.40 8.45 5.08
N VAL A 49 -17.52 7.70 5.75
CA VAL A 49 -17.65 7.38 7.18
C VAL A 49 -17.56 8.64 8.02
N LEU A 50 -16.69 9.60 7.65
CA LEU A 50 -16.59 10.88 8.32
C LEU A 50 -17.89 11.68 8.19
N LEU A 51 -18.43 11.80 6.98
CA LEU A 51 -19.71 12.49 6.73
C LEU A 51 -20.85 11.86 7.54
N ILE A 52 -21.03 10.54 7.44
CA ILE A 52 -22.08 9.81 8.16
C ILE A 52 -21.90 9.93 9.67
N GLY A 53 -20.67 9.78 10.17
CA GLY A 53 -20.35 9.93 11.58
C GLY A 53 -20.64 11.33 12.11
N THR A 54 -20.35 12.36 11.31
CA THR A 54 -20.59 13.77 11.65
C THR A 54 -22.09 14.07 11.67
N ILE A 55 -22.85 13.54 10.71
CA ILE A 55 -24.32 13.67 10.66
C ILE A 55 -24.96 12.96 11.87
N LEU A 56 -24.55 11.73 12.17
CA LEU A 56 -25.03 10.98 13.35
C LEU A 56 -24.68 11.68 14.66
N TRP A 57 -23.51 12.33 14.72
CA TRP A 57 -23.10 13.10 15.88
C TRP A 57 -23.89 14.41 16.03
N ALA A 58 -24.15 15.12 14.93
CA ALA A 58 -24.88 16.39 14.89
C ALA A 58 -26.38 16.21 15.17
N THR A 59 -26.99 15.17 14.61
CA THR A 59 -28.43 14.85 14.80
C THR A 59 -28.73 14.24 16.17
N GLY A 60 -27.72 13.76 16.89
CA GLY A 60 -27.88 13.22 18.23
C GLY A 60 -28.56 11.84 18.30
N LEU A 61 -28.98 11.27 17.16
CA LEU A 61 -29.59 9.93 17.05
C LEU A 61 -28.74 8.86 17.74
N GLU A 62 -27.43 8.84 17.45
CA GLU A 62 -26.47 7.96 18.13
C GLU A 62 -25.15 8.70 18.40
N ARG A 63 -25.17 9.58 19.40
CA ARG A 63 -24.03 10.46 19.72
C ARG A 63 -22.73 9.69 20.05
N ARG A 64 -22.83 8.47 20.61
CA ARG A 64 -21.69 7.62 20.97
C ARG A 64 -21.10 6.92 19.74
N THR A 65 -21.96 6.40 18.86
CA THR A 65 -21.57 5.76 17.59
C THR A 65 -21.00 6.78 16.61
N GLY A 66 -21.67 7.94 16.45
CA GLY A 66 -21.20 9.03 15.60
C GLY A 66 -19.79 9.52 15.96
N LYS A 67 -19.51 9.76 17.27
CA LYS A 67 -18.16 10.11 17.72
C LYS A 67 -17.11 9.04 17.37
N ARG A 68 -17.44 7.76 17.55
CA ARG A 68 -16.53 6.65 17.22
C ARG A 68 -16.25 6.57 15.71
N LEU A 69 -17.27 6.80 14.89
CA LEU A 69 -17.14 6.84 13.43
C LEU A 69 -16.27 8.02 12.96
N VAL A 70 -16.47 9.21 13.53
CA VAL A 70 -15.64 10.38 13.22
C VAL A 70 -14.18 10.14 13.61
N ILE A 71 -13.93 9.60 14.81
CA ILE A 71 -12.57 9.28 15.26
C ILE A 71 -11.92 8.23 14.37
N GLY A 72 -12.65 7.15 14.03
CA GLY A 72 -12.16 6.10 13.13
C GLY A 72 -11.85 6.63 11.74
N ALA A 73 -12.73 7.47 11.18
CA ALA A 73 -12.51 8.09 9.88
C ALA A 73 -11.32 9.05 9.88
N LEU A 74 -11.13 9.84 10.94
CA LEU A 74 -9.96 10.71 11.08
C LEU A 74 -8.65 9.92 11.14
N ILE A 75 -8.62 8.78 11.84
CA ILE A 75 -7.44 7.91 11.89
C ILE A 75 -7.11 7.35 10.50
N ILE A 76 -8.13 6.82 9.80
CA ILE A 76 -7.95 6.29 8.44
C ILE A 76 -7.49 7.40 7.48
N TRP A 77 -8.06 8.59 7.59
CA TRP A 77 -7.68 9.74 6.78
C TRP A 77 -6.23 10.15 7.03
N PHE A 78 -5.79 10.17 8.30
CA PHE A 78 -4.40 10.50 8.66
C PHE A 78 -3.41 9.45 8.12
N ILE A 79 -3.72 8.16 8.26
CA ILE A 79 -2.92 7.06 7.72
C ILE A 79 -2.83 7.19 6.19
N SER A 80 -3.94 7.52 5.55
CA SER A 80 -3.96 7.69 4.09
C SER A 80 -3.25 8.94 3.58
N LEU A 81 -2.92 9.90 4.44
CA LEU A 81 -2.18 11.12 4.09
C LEU A 81 -0.66 10.87 4.15
N ILE A 82 -0.23 9.89 4.94
CA ILE A 82 1.17 9.52 5.13
C ILE A 82 1.70 8.63 3.98
N PHE A 83 0.81 7.84 3.36
CA PHE A 83 1.11 6.99 2.21
C PHE A 83 0.75 7.66 0.89
#